data_AF-A0A7Z9S1P0-F1
#
_entry.id   AF-A0A7Z9S1P0-F1
#
_cell.length_a   1.000
_cell.length_b   1.000
_cell.length_c   1.000
_cell.angle_alpha   90.00
_cell.angle_beta   90.00
_cell.angle_gamma   90.00
#
_symmetry.space_group_name_H-M   'P 1'
#
loop_
_entity.id
_entity.type
_entity.pdbx_description
1 polymer ?
#
loop_
_entity_poly.entity_id
_entity_poly.type
_entity_poly.pdbx_seq_one_letter_code
_entity_poly.pdbx_strand_id
1 'polypeptide(L)'
;MTGKNKPDTRSSNGNRAAWKGERCVVLHPRLKIHESLSSTSRIGREEQLLAEAVGLAHAITLIVAHAETVAMDRPRPATLFGTGTVERLGHLIHDGGPKSPDGQGTVTLAIIDSPLTPVQQRNLERAWDCKVIDRTGLILEIFGERARTREGRLQVELAALDYQRSRLVRSWTHLERQRGGAGFMGGPGETQIETDRRLISRRITRLKKELKDVKRTRQLHRKARKRVPYPVVALVGYTNAGKSTLFNRLTKAKVKAEDKLFATLDPTMRAIETPSGKKAILSDTVGFISQLPHELVSAFQATLEEVVEADIIVHVRDAAHADRDAQKSDV
;
A
#
# COMPACT_ATOMS: atom_id res chain seq x y z
N MET A 1 2.98 2.77 49.44
CA MET A 1 2.78 1.62 48.55
C MET A 1 1.51 1.85 47.73
N THR A 2 1.63 2.53 46.59
CA THR A 2 0.51 2.97 45.77
C THR A 2 0.71 2.43 44.35
N GLY A 3 0.03 1.32 44.06
CA GLY A 3 0.00 0.72 42.72
C GLY A 3 -0.87 1.58 41.79
N LYS A 4 -0.24 2.29 40.87
CA LYS A 4 -0.93 2.99 39.77
C LYS A 4 -1.19 2.00 38.64
N ASN A 5 -2.44 1.57 38.49
CA ASN A 5 -2.97 0.99 37.25
C ASN A 5 -2.84 2.04 36.12
N LYS A 6 -2.05 1.74 35.09
CA LYS A 6 -2.07 2.47 33.81
C LYS A 6 -3.24 1.94 32.98
N PRO A 7 -4.12 2.80 32.43
CA PRO A 7 -5.25 2.35 31.65
C PRO A 7 -4.81 1.95 30.24
N ASP A 8 -5.22 0.76 29.84
CA ASP A 8 -5.11 0.22 28.50
C ASP A 8 -6.07 0.99 27.59
N THR A 9 -5.53 1.85 26.72
CA THR A 9 -6.31 2.71 25.80
C THR A 9 -6.11 2.25 24.37
N ARG A 10 -6.73 1.12 24.02
CA ARG A 10 -7.01 0.76 22.62
C ARG A 10 -8.49 0.38 22.49
N SER A 11 -9.33 1.41 22.61
CA SER A 11 -10.74 1.33 22.28
C SER A 11 -10.95 1.57 20.78
N SER A 12 -11.83 0.75 20.23
CA SER A 12 -12.41 0.76 18.89
C SER A 12 -12.99 2.12 18.48
N ASN A 13 -12.29 2.86 17.60
CA ASN A 13 -12.87 3.68 16.53
C ASN A 13 -11.76 4.42 15.74
N GLY A 14 -11.79 4.33 14.41
CA GLY A 14 -11.15 5.32 13.51
C GLY A 14 -9.63 5.19 13.33
N ASN A 15 -9.22 4.22 12.53
CA ASN A 15 -7.84 4.03 12.06
C ASN A 15 -7.38 5.22 11.17
N ARG A 16 -6.78 6.26 11.77
CA ARG A 16 -6.28 7.43 11.03
C ARG A 16 -4.85 7.87 11.40
N ALA A 17 -4.14 7.12 12.25
CA ALA A 17 -2.76 7.42 12.64
C ALA A 17 -1.98 6.22 13.22
N ALA A 18 -2.25 4.98 12.77
CA ALA A 18 -1.69 3.79 13.45
C ALA A 18 -0.15 3.67 13.39
N TRP A 19 0.50 4.26 12.38
CA TRP A 19 1.93 4.06 12.10
C TRP A 19 2.79 5.32 12.22
N LYS A 20 2.18 6.46 12.56
CA LYS A 20 2.87 7.75 12.45
C LYS A 20 4.06 7.82 13.41
N GLY A 21 5.27 7.94 12.87
CA GLY A 21 6.50 8.01 13.65
C GLY A 21 7.03 6.65 14.14
N GLU A 22 6.45 5.53 13.70
CA GLU A 22 7.02 4.21 13.98
C GLU A 22 8.32 3.99 13.20
N ARG A 23 9.30 3.34 13.84
CA ARG A 23 10.59 3.00 13.22
C ARG A 23 10.49 1.67 12.51
N CYS A 24 10.89 1.65 11.24
CA CYS A 24 10.83 0.46 10.42
C CYS A 24 12.17 0.13 9.73
N VAL A 25 12.31 -1.13 9.36
CA VAL A 25 13.32 -1.59 8.40
C VAL A 25 12.65 -1.93 7.08
N VAL A 26 13.28 -1.57 5.95
CA VAL A 26 12.77 -1.88 4.61
C VAL A 26 13.72 -2.88 3.95
N LEU A 27 13.21 -4.06 3.62
CA LEU A 27 13.99 -5.15 3.05
C LEU A 27 13.47 -5.45 1.65
N HIS A 28 14.29 -5.24 0.63
CA HIS A 28 13.95 -5.56 -0.76
C HIS A 28 14.52 -6.92 -1.16
N PRO A 29 13.70 -7.98 -1.32
CA PRO A 29 14.20 -9.30 -1.67
C PRO A 29 14.60 -9.36 -3.15
N ARG A 30 15.83 -9.80 -3.43
CA ARG A 30 16.35 -9.93 -4.81
C ARG A 30 16.67 -11.37 -5.14
N LEU A 31 16.07 -11.91 -6.20
CA LEU A 31 16.49 -13.20 -6.75
C LEU A 31 17.82 -13.07 -7.49
N LYS A 32 18.78 -13.94 -7.16
CA LYS A 32 20.03 -14.07 -7.92
C LYS A 32 19.74 -14.77 -9.25
N ILE A 33 19.41 -14.00 -10.27
CA ILE A 33 19.27 -14.53 -11.64
C ILE A 33 20.67 -14.66 -12.26
N HIS A 34 21.02 -15.86 -12.72
CA HIS A 34 22.19 -16.12 -13.57
C HIS A 34 21.88 -15.70 -15.02
N GLU A 35 21.96 -14.41 -15.36
CA GLU A 35 21.93 -14.00 -16.78
C GLU A 35 22.51 -12.61 -17.05
N SER A 36 22.71 -12.28 -18.34
CA SER A 36 23.76 -11.47 -18.96
C SER A 36 23.57 -9.95 -19.07
N LEU A 37 22.93 -9.29 -18.10
CA LEU A 37 22.90 -7.82 -18.09
C LEU A 37 24.25 -7.25 -17.64
N SER A 38 24.68 -6.13 -18.25
CA SER A 38 25.83 -5.37 -17.75
C SER A 38 25.65 -5.07 -16.26
N SER A 39 26.69 -5.29 -15.45
CA SER A 39 26.64 -5.16 -13.99
C SER A 39 26.12 -3.79 -13.54
N THR A 40 26.46 -2.73 -14.28
CA THR A 40 26.13 -1.33 -13.96
C THR A 40 24.64 -1.01 -14.10
N SER A 41 23.98 -1.45 -15.18
CA SER A 41 22.55 -1.19 -15.40
C SER A 41 21.65 -1.95 -14.40
N ARG A 42 22.14 -3.08 -13.88
CA ARG A 42 21.42 -3.89 -12.91
C ARG A 42 21.45 -3.26 -11.51
N ILE A 43 22.61 -2.79 -11.06
CA ILE A 43 22.76 -2.14 -9.75
C ILE A 43 21.86 -0.90 -9.67
N GLY A 44 21.85 -0.06 -10.71
CA GLY A 44 21.01 1.14 -10.74
C GLY A 44 19.52 0.87 -10.66
N ARG A 45 19.02 -0.24 -11.25
CA ARG A 45 17.61 -0.62 -11.16
C ARG A 45 17.22 -1.12 -9.77
N GLU A 46 18.12 -1.83 -9.09
CA GLU A 46 17.86 -2.35 -7.75
C GLU A 46 17.84 -1.25 -6.70
N GLU A 47 18.75 -0.29 -6.81
CA GLU A 47 18.74 0.91 -5.98
C GLU A 47 17.44 1.70 -6.18
N GLN A 48 16.93 1.78 -7.40
CA GLN A 48 15.65 2.44 -7.70
C GLN A 48 14.45 1.70 -7.11
N LEU A 49 14.41 0.36 -7.19
CA LEU A 49 13.34 -0.43 -6.57
C LEU A 49 13.34 -0.31 -5.05
N LEU A 50 14.53 -0.37 -4.43
CA LEU A 50 14.66 -0.14 -2.99
C LEU A 50 14.26 1.30 -2.62
N ALA A 51 14.65 2.30 -3.41
CA ALA A 51 14.24 3.69 -3.19
C ALA A 51 12.73 3.87 -3.31
N GLU A 52 12.07 3.17 -4.24
CA GLU A 52 10.61 3.15 -4.35
C GLU A 52 9.96 2.54 -3.10
N ALA A 53 10.48 1.42 -2.59
CA ALA A 53 10.02 0.77 -1.37
C ALA A 53 10.16 1.68 -0.13
N VAL A 54 11.29 2.37 -0.01
CA VAL A 54 11.53 3.39 1.03
C VAL A 54 10.55 4.55 0.87
N GLY A 55 10.30 5.00 -0.35
CA GLY A 55 9.31 6.03 -0.64
C GLY A 55 7.89 5.63 -0.21
N LEU A 56 7.51 4.34 -0.35
CA LEU A 56 6.21 3.83 0.10
C LEU A 56 6.11 3.91 1.64
N ALA A 57 7.17 3.57 2.36
CA ALA A 57 7.22 3.71 3.82
C ALA A 57 7.07 5.18 4.26
N HIS A 58 7.80 6.10 3.61
CA HIS A 58 7.71 7.53 3.88
C HIS A 58 6.32 8.11 3.57
N ALA A 59 5.56 7.52 2.63
CA ALA A 59 4.23 8.01 2.28
C ALA A 59 3.23 7.95 3.45
N ILE A 60 3.41 7.03 4.40
CA ILE A 60 2.63 6.92 5.66
C ILE A 60 3.40 7.40 6.89
N THR A 61 4.43 8.23 6.70
CA THR A 61 5.19 8.87 7.80
C THR A 61 5.87 7.85 8.73
N LEU A 62 6.34 6.73 8.18
CA LEU A 62 7.24 5.83 8.89
C LEU A 62 8.66 6.40 8.91
N ILE A 63 9.40 6.10 9.97
CA ILE A 63 10.82 6.44 10.10
C ILE A 63 11.63 5.22 9.63
N VAL A 64 12.23 5.31 8.46
CA VAL A 64 13.08 4.22 7.93
C VAL A 64 14.43 4.25 8.65
N ALA A 65 14.64 3.33 9.59
CA ALA A 65 15.88 3.22 10.34
C ALA A 65 16.98 2.50 9.56
N HIS A 66 16.59 1.61 8.65
CA HIS A 66 17.50 0.88 7.77
C HIS A 66 16.76 0.42 6.51
N ALA A 67 17.45 0.39 5.38
CA ALA A 67 16.96 -0.17 4.14
C ALA A 67 18.07 -0.95 3.44
N GLU A 68 17.81 -2.19 3.04
CA GLU A 68 18.77 -3.00 2.28
C GLU A 68 18.12 -3.92 1.25
N THR A 69 18.86 -4.21 0.19
CA THR A 69 18.53 -5.26 -0.77
C THR A 69 19.05 -6.60 -0.26
N VAL A 70 18.17 -7.57 -0.09
CA VAL A 70 18.49 -8.90 0.45
C VAL A 70 18.54 -9.91 -0.68
N ALA A 71 19.76 -10.29 -1.08
CA ALA A 71 19.96 -11.29 -2.12
C ALA A 71 19.54 -12.69 -1.65
N MET A 72 18.80 -13.41 -2.49
CA MET A 72 18.32 -14.77 -2.26
C MET A 72 18.43 -15.61 -3.52
N ASP A 73 18.81 -16.88 -3.37
CA ASP A 73 18.93 -17.80 -4.52
C ASP A 73 17.55 -18.28 -4.99
N ARG A 74 16.64 -18.52 -4.03
CA ARG A 74 15.24 -18.91 -4.28
C ARG A 74 14.35 -18.53 -3.09
N PRO A 75 13.06 -18.26 -3.30
CA PRO A 75 12.14 -17.95 -2.22
C PRO A 75 11.85 -19.21 -1.40
N ARG A 76 11.98 -19.13 -0.07
CA ARG A 76 11.67 -20.25 0.83
C ARG A 76 10.19 -20.23 1.22
N PRO A 77 9.46 -21.38 1.16
CA PRO A 77 8.05 -21.43 1.54
C PRO A 77 7.77 -21.01 2.99
N ALA A 78 8.73 -21.21 3.89
CA ALA A 78 8.57 -20.94 5.32
C ALA A 78 8.72 -19.46 5.69
N THR A 79 9.72 -18.76 5.15
CA THR A 79 10.14 -17.42 5.64
C THR A 79 10.54 -16.46 4.52
N LEU A 80 10.36 -16.84 3.25
CA LEU A 80 10.94 -16.18 2.06
C LEU A 80 12.48 -16.28 2.01
N PHE A 81 13.17 -15.98 3.10
CA PHE A 81 14.62 -15.99 3.22
C PHE A 81 15.17 -17.30 3.81
N GLY A 82 16.49 -17.52 3.68
CA GLY A 82 17.19 -18.60 4.38
C GLY A 82 17.40 -18.34 5.86
N THR A 83 17.61 -19.40 6.66
CA THR A 83 17.75 -19.33 8.12
C THR A 83 18.82 -18.33 8.56
N GLY A 84 20.04 -18.41 7.99
CA GLY A 84 21.11 -17.46 8.33
C GLY A 84 20.78 -16.01 7.96
N THR A 85 20.01 -15.79 6.89
CA THR A 85 19.53 -14.44 6.54
C THR A 85 18.47 -13.95 7.54
N VAL A 86 17.54 -14.82 7.95
CA VAL A 86 16.51 -14.50 8.95
C VAL A 86 17.16 -14.14 10.29
N GLU A 87 18.16 -14.91 10.73
CA GLU A 87 18.91 -14.64 11.96
C GLU A 87 19.66 -13.30 11.89
N ARG A 88 20.42 -13.06 10.81
CA ARG A 88 21.13 -11.79 10.59
C ARG A 88 20.18 -10.59 10.62
N LEU A 89 19.04 -10.70 9.94
CA LEU A 89 18.01 -9.65 9.93
C LEU A 89 17.35 -9.47 11.30
N GLY A 90 17.19 -10.56 12.07
CA GLY A 90 16.70 -10.51 13.44
C GLY A 90 17.63 -9.69 14.34
N HIS A 91 18.94 -9.93 14.26
CA HIS A 91 19.93 -9.10 14.96
C HIS A 91 19.82 -7.63 14.57
N LEU A 92 19.72 -7.32 13.27
CA LEU A 92 19.54 -5.95 12.79
C LEU A 92 18.28 -5.27 13.36
N ILE A 93 17.17 -6.02 13.48
CA ILE A 93 15.90 -5.52 14.01
C ILE A 93 15.98 -5.31 15.54
N HIS A 94 16.58 -6.25 16.28
CA HIS A 94 16.65 -6.23 17.74
C HIS A 94 17.75 -5.34 18.30
N ASP A 95 18.94 -5.37 17.72
CA ASP A 95 20.11 -4.62 18.21
C ASP A 95 20.03 -3.12 17.85
N GLY A 96 19.00 -2.74 17.10
CA GLY A 96 18.77 -1.41 16.59
C GLY A 96 19.73 -1.13 15.44
N GLY A 97 19.21 -1.15 14.21
CA GLY A 97 19.78 -0.35 13.12
C GLY A 97 20.17 1.04 13.66
N PRO A 98 21.23 1.67 13.09
CA PRO A 98 22.07 2.68 13.74
C PRO A 98 21.29 3.53 14.74
N LYS A 99 21.67 3.41 16.03
CA LYS A 99 21.08 4.19 17.12
C LYS A 99 20.95 5.63 16.66
N SER A 100 19.73 6.17 16.69
CA SER A 100 19.52 7.61 16.50
C SER A 100 20.51 8.35 17.41
N PRO A 101 21.04 9.52 16.98
CA PRO A 101 21.84 10.38 17.87
C PRO A 101 21.15 10.67 19.21
N ASP A 102 19.83 10.48 19.30
CA ASP A 102 18.97 10.75 20.46
C ASP A 102 18.67 9.51 21.34
N GLY A 103 19.23 8.33 21.05
CA GLY A 103 19.18 7.16 21.94
C GLY A 103 17.81 6.48 22.13
N GLN A 104 16.79 6.81 21.33
CA GLN A 104 15.43 6.25 21.47
C GLN A 104 14.95 5.53 20.20
N GLY A 105 14.60 4.26 20.35
CA GLY A 105 13.64 3.56 19.49
C GLY A 105 14.06 2.17 19.01
N THR A 106 13.35 1.15 19.49
CA THR A 106 13.34 -0.19 18.90
C THR A 106 12.63 -0.16 17.55
N VAL A 107 13.07 -0.98 16.59
CA VAL A 107 12.34 -1.20 15.33
C VAL A 107 11.06 -1.96 15.67
N THR A 108 9.89 -1.40 15.33
CA THR A 108 8.58 -2.00 15.62
C THR A 108 7.93 -2.65 14.41
N LEU A 109 8.49 -2.39 13.22
CA LEU A 109 7.94 -2.82 11.94
C LEU A 109 9.05 -3.26 10.97
N ALA A 110 8.90 -4.44 10.38
CA ALA A 110 9.68 -4.87 9.22
C ALA A 110 8.81 -4.83 7.96
N ILE A 111 9.26 -4.08 6.95
CA ILE A 111 8.64 -4.01 5.64
C ILE A 111 9.40 -4.93 4.70
N ILE A 112 8.69 -5.88 4.10
CA ILE A 112 9.23 -6.74 3.04
C ILE A 112 8.68 -6.27 1.71
N ASP A 113 9.56 -5.79 0.83
CA ASP A 113 9.19 -5.30 -0.49
C ASP A 113 8.97 -6.42 -1.52
N SER A 114 8.09 -7.36 -1.16
CA SER A 114 7.63 -8.47 -1.98
C SER A 114 6.32 -8.97 -1.37
N PRO A 115 5.38 -9.54 -2.14
CA PRO A 115 4.24 -10.24 -1.55
C PRO A 115 4.74 -11.39 -0.66
N LEU A 116 4.13 -11.54 0.52
CA LEU A 116 4.38 -12.66 1.42
C LEU A 116 3.16 -13.57 1.48
N THR A 117 3.37 -14.88 1.56
CA THR A 117 2.27 -15.78 1.95
C THR A 117 1.93 -15.59 3.44
N PRO A 118 0.70 -15.95 3.88
CA PRO A 118 0.33 -15.87 5.30
C PRO A 118 1.27 -16.67 6.22
N VAL A 119 1.81 -17.78 5.73
CA VAL A 119 2.76 -18.62 6.48
C VAL A 119 4.10 -17.91 6.63
N GLN A 120 4.62 -17.30 5.56
CA GLN A 120 5.87 -16.55 5.58
C GLN A 120 5.80 -15.37 6.53
N GLN A 121 4.76 -14.54 6.42
CA GLN A 121 4.60 -13.37 7.29
C GLN A 121 4.61 -13.79 8.77
N ARG A 122 3.78 -14.76 9.16
CA ARG A 122 3.71 -15.23 10.55
C ARG A 122 5.05 -15.78 11.06
N ASN A 123 5.76 -16.55 10.24
CA ASN A 123 7.02 -17.14 10.65
C ASN A 123 8.10 -16.06 10.83
N LEU A 124 8.10 -15.04 9.98
CA LEU A 124 8.96 -13.86 10.14
C LEU A 124 8.59 -13.05 11.37
N GLU A 125 7.30 -12.79 11.61
CA GLU A 125 6.82 -12.11 12.83
C GLU A 125 7.26 -12.82 14.11
N ARG A 126 7.23 -14.16 14.11
CA ARG A 126 7.71 -14.97 15.24
C ARG A 126 9.22 -14.98 15.38
N ALA A 127 9.95 -15.01 14.26
CA ALA A 127 11.41 -15.06 14.27
C ALA A 127 12.02 -13.73 14.74
N TRP A 128 11.34 -12.61 14.49
CA TRP A 128 11.84 -11.27 14.78
C TRP A 128 11.10 -10.55 15.92
N ASP A 129 10.11 -11.20 16.54
CA ASP A 129 9.21 -10.62 17.57
C ASP A 129 8.76 -9.19 17.21
N CYS A 130 8.42 -8.99 15.94
CA CYS A 130 8.21 -7.69 15.33
C CYS A 130 7.11 -7.81 14.27
N LYS A 131 6.31 -6.75 14.09
CA LYS A 131 5.26 -6.79 13.07
C LYS A 131 5.91 -6.82 11.68
N VAL A 132 5.39 -7.66 10.80
CA VAL A 132 5.85 -7.73 9.40
C VAL A 132 4.72 -7.30 8.48
N ILE A 133 5.00 -6.36 7.60
CA ILE A 133 4.07 -5.92 6.54
C ILE A 133 4.75 -6.17 5.20
N ASP A 134 4.02 -6.80 4.28
CA ASP A 134 4.48 -7.00 2.90
C ASP A 134 4.11 -5.80 2.02
N ARG A 135 4.61 -5.78 0.78
CA ARG A 135 4.35 -4.69 -0.17
C ARG A 135 2.85 -4.42 -0.34
N THR A 136 2.03 -5.47 -0.43
CA THR A 136 0.56 -5.35 -0.58
C THR A 136 -0.06 -4.67 0.62
N GLY A 137 0.29 -5.10 1.84
CA GLY A 137 -0.18 -4.50 3.08
C GLY A 137 0.22 -3.03 3.20
N LEU A 138 1.47 -2.69 2.86
CA LEU A 138 1.96 -1.31 2.91
C LEU A 138 1.16 -0.39 1.97
N ILE A 139 0.88 -0.84 0.75
CA ILE A 139 0.10 -0.06 -0.21
C ILE A 139 -1.36 0.12 0.27
N LEU A 140 -1.97 -0.91 0.86
CA LEU A 140 -3.32 -0.82 1.45
C LEU A 140 -3.39 0.23 2.57
N GLU A 141 -2.38 0.30 3.43
CA GLU A 141 -2.29 1.31 4.50
C GLU A 141 -2.18 2.72 3.89
N ILE A 142 -1.33 2.91 2.87
CA ILE A 142 -1.23 4.18 2.14
C ILE A 142 -2.60 4.58 1.57
N PHE A 143 -3.33 3.65 0.95
CA PHE A 143 -4.66 3.96 0.41
C PHE A 143 -5.71 4.22 1.48
N GLY A 144 -5.61 3.57 2.63
CA GLY A 144 -6.46 3.85 3.78
C GLY A 144 -6.37 5.32 4.19
N GLU A 145 -5.16 5.89 4.18
CA GLU A 145 -4.96 7.32 4.47
C GLU A 145 -5.39 8.26 3.35
N ARG A 146 -5.32 7.81 2.08
CA ARG A 146 -5.53 8.67 0.90
C ARG A 146 -6.96 8.65 0.38
N ALA A 147 -7.74 7.61 0.66
CA ALA A 147 -9.12 7.49 0.20
C ALA A 147 -10.05 8.53 0.85
N ARG A 148 -10.52 9.48 0.05
CA ARG A 148 -11.41 10.56 0.50
C ARG A 148 -12.84 10.34 0.05
N THR A 149 -13.04 9.83 -1.15
CA THR A 149 -14.39 9.56 -1.69
C THR A 149 -15.03 8.36 -1.01
N ARG A 150 -16.38 8.30 -1.03
CA ARG A 150 -17.10 7.12 -0.52
C ARG A 150 -16.73 5.85 -1.29
N GLU A 151 -16.62 5.95 -2.62
CA GLU A 151 -16.23 4.84 -3.48
C GLU A 151 -14.83 4.33 -3.16
N GLY A 152 -13.84 5.23 -3.12
CA GLY A 152 -12.46 4.90 -2.79
C GLY A 152 -12.33 4.26 -1.41
N ARG A 153 -13.03 4.79 -0.40
CA ARG A 153 -13.03 4.18 0.95
C ARG A 153 -13.59 2.76 0.96
N LEU A 154 -14.72 2.52 0.28
CA LEU A 154 -15.32 1.20 0.18
C LEU A 154 -14.41 0.21 -0.54
N GLN A 155 -13.73 0.65 -1.60
CA GLN A 155 -12.80 -0.18 -2.38
C GLN A 155 -11.56 -0.56 -1.58
N VAL A 156 -10.97 0.40 -0.88
CA VAL A 156 -9.79 0.17 -0.03
C VAL A 156 -10.15 -0.71 1.15
N GLU A 157 -11.29 -0.48 1.82
CA GLU A 157 -11.76 -1.33 2.91
C GLU A 157 -12.03 -2.77 2.43
N LEU A 158 -12.64 -2.92 1.25
CA LEU A 158 -12.89 -4.23 0.64
C LEU A 158 -11.58 -4.98 0.38
N ALA A 159 -10.60 -4.32 -0.26
CA ALA A 159 -9.30 -4.91 -0.55
C ALA A 159 -8.52 -5.26 0.74
N ALA A 160 -8.57 -4.38 1.74
CA ALA A 160 -7.96 -4.63 3.04
C ALA A 160 -8.56 -5.84 3.76
N LEU A 161 -9.87 -6.00 3.74
CA LEU A 161 -10.55 -7.15 4.34
C LEU A 161 -10.30 -8.45 3.57
N ASP A 162 -10.26 -8.41 2.24
CA ASP A 162 -9.92 -9.59 1.43
C ASP A 162 -8.48 -10.05 1.70
N TYR A 163 -7.53 -9.11 1.79
CA TYR A 163 -6.13 -9.37 2.19
C TYR A 163 -6.04 -9.96 3.61
N GLN A 164 -6.68 -9.31 4.60
CA GLN A 164 -6.70 -9.76 5.99
C GLN A 164 -7.34 -11.15 6.16
N ARG A 165 -8.39 -11.46 5.39
CA ARG A 165 -9.12 -12.73 5.49
C ARG A 165 -8.21 -13.94 5.30
N SER A 166 -7.21 -13.85 4.43
CA SER A 166 -6.24 -14.93 4.19
C SER A 166 -5.22 -15.10 5.32
N ARG A 167 -5.08 -14.09 6.20
CA ARG A 167 -4.05 -13.97 7.24
C ARG A 167 -4.58 -14.04 8.66
N LEU A 168 -5.90 -14.08 8.85
CA LEU A 168 -6.57 -14.25 10.15
C LEU A 168 -6.15 -15.50 10.93
N VAL A 169 -5.57 -16.50 10.25
CA VAL A 169 -5.56 -17.87 10.76
C VAL A 169 -4.84 -18.00 12.11
N ARG A 170 -3.81 -17.20 12.48
CA ARG A 170 -3.13 -17.34 13.81
C ARG A 170 -2.42 -16.11 14.39
N SER A 171 -2.72 -14.86 14.02
CA SER A 171 -2.10 -13.67 14.65
C SER A 171 -2.51 -13.43 16.12
N TRP A 172 -3.15 -14.42 16.76
CA TRP A 172 -3.72 -14.35 18.11
C TRP A 172 -2.82 -14.91 19.23
N THR A 173 -1.66 -15.52 18.91
CA THR A 173 -0.84 -16.21 19.93
C THR A 173 -0.22 -15.29 21.00
N HIS A 174 -0.32 -13.96 20.88
CA HIS A 174 0.11 -13.01 21.93
C HIS A 174 -1.00 -12.63 22.94
N LEU A 175 -2.29 -12.72 22.59
CA LEU A 175 -3.37 -12.41 23.55
C LEU A 175 -3.62 -13.53 24.57
N GLU A 176 -3.31 -14.78 24.22
CA GLU A 176 -3.43 -15.93 25.15
C GLU A 176 -2.37 -15.92 26.26
N ARG A 177 -1.23 -15.24 26.09
CA ARG A 177 -0.20 -15.19 27.16
C ARG A 177 -0.49 -14.16 28.24
N GLN A 178 -1.32 -13.15 27.97
CA GLN A 178 -1.66 -12.11 28.96
C GLN A 178 -2.90 -12.44 29.79
N ARG A 179 -3.74 -13.38 29.33
CA ARG A 179 -4.83 -13.96 30.12
C ARG A 179 -4.44 -15.37 30.50
N GLY A 180 -3.76 -15.49 31.64
CA GLY A 180 -3.24 -16.73 32.18
C GLY A 180 -4.23 -17.90 32.04
N GLY A 181 -3.67 -19.07 31.78
CA GLY A 181 -4.42 -20.30 31.56
C GLY A 181 -5.50 -20.54 32.62
N ALA A 182 -6.75 -20.39 32.18
CA ALA A 182 -7.94 -20.97 32.77
C ALA A 182 -9.04 -20.82 31.72
N GLY A 183 -9.67 -21.93 31.34
CA GLY A 183 -10.43 -22.08 30.10
C GLY A 183 -11.53 -21.04 29.86
N PHE A 184 -11.80 -20.78 28.59
CA PHE A 184 -13.08 -20.22 28.18
C PHE A 184 -13.58 -20.93 26.92
N MET A 185 -14.46 -21.89 27.16
CA MET A 185 -15.39 -22.44 26.18
C MET A 185 -16.24 -21.29 25.62
N GLY A 186 -16.04 -20.96 24.34
CA GLY A 186 -17.18 -20.64 23.49
C GLY A 186 -17.97 -21.94 23.26
N GLY A 187 -19.29 -21.86 23.09
CA GLY A 187 -20.21 -23.00 23.01
C GLY A 187 -19.83 -24.09 21.99
N PRO A 188 -20.56 -25.22 21.97
CA PRO A 188 -20.12 -26.46 21.32
C PRO A 188 -20.09 -26.31 19.80
N GLY A 189 -18.91 -26.02 19.23
CA GLY A 189 -18.57 -26.38 17.85
C GLY A 189 -17.99 -25.29 16.93
N GLU A 190 -18.07 -23.99 17.23
CA GLU A 190 -17.49 -22.95 16.35
C GLU A 190 -16.23 -22.36 17.02
N THR A 191 -15.08 -22.48 16.34
CA THR A 191 -13.85 -21.85 16.81
C THR A 191 -13.92 -20.33 16.67
N GLN A 192 -13.26 -19.58 17.55
CA GLN A 192 -13.23 -18.11 17.46
C GLN A 192 -12.70 -17.62 16.10
N ILE A 193 -11.75 -18.37 15.50
CA ILE A 193 -11.21 -18.11 14.16
C ILE A 193 -12.29 -18.24 13.07
N GLU A 194 -13.16 -19.24 13.16
CA GLU A 194 -14.28 -19.42 12.23
C GLU A 194 -15.29 -18.28 12.37
N THR A 195 -15.57 -17.87 13.62
CA THR A 195 -16.44 -16.73 13.90
C THR A 195 -15.89 -15.44 13.26
N ASP A 196 -14.62 -15.13 13.45
CA ASP A 196 -13.97 -13.94 12.87
C ASP A 196 -13.95 -13.99 11.34
N ARG A 197 -13.59 -15.15 10.76
CA ARG A 197 -13.63 -15.35 9.32
C ARG A 197 -15.03 -15.15 8.76
N ARG A 198 -16.06 -15.59 9.49
CA ARG A 198 -17.47 -15.42 9.13
C ARG A 198 -17.88 -13.95 9.22
N LEU A 199 -17.47 -13.21 10.26
CA LEU A 199 -17.72 -11.78 10.39
C LEU A 199 -17.10 -10.98 9.24
N ILE A 200 -15.84 -11.24 8.92
CA ILE A 200 -15.13 -10.60 7.80
C ILE A 200 -15.81 -10.94 6.48
N SER A 201 -16.22 -12.19 6.26
CA SER A 201 -16.94 -12.60 5.05
C SER A 201 -18.29 -11.88 4.92
N ARG A 202 -19.04 -11.72 6.02
CA ARG A 202 -20.30 -10.94 6.00
C ARG A 202 -20.03 -9.46 5.67
N ARG A 203 -18.96 -8.88 6.21
CA ARG A 203 -18.57 -7.49 5.93
C ARG A 203 -18.19 -7.30 4.46
N ILE A 204 -17.39 -8.20 3.90
CA ILE A 204 -17.04 -8.24 2.47
C ILE A 204 -18.30 -8.27 1.60
N THR A 205 -19.25 -9.15 1.90
CA THR A 205 -20.52 -9.24 1.15
C THR A 205 -21.31 -7.94 1.20
N ARG A 206 -21.36 -7.28 2.36
CA ARG A 206 -22.02 -5.96 2.52
C ARG A 206 -21.31 -4.89 1.69
N LEU A 207 -19.99 -4.77 1.79
CA LEU A 207 -19.20 -3.79 1.04
C LEU A 207 -19.34 -3.97 -0.48
N LYS A 208 -19.36 -5.22 -0.97
CA LYS A 208 -19.60 -5.52 -2.39
C LYS A 208 -20.97 -5.02 -2.85
N LYS A 209 -22.01 -5.15 -2.01
CA LYS A 209 -23.35 -4.63 -2.31
C LYS A 209 -23.35 -3.10 -2.35
N GLU A 210 -22.77 -2.45 -1.35
CA GLU A 210 -22.66 -0.99 -1.30
C GLU A 210 -21.87 -0.43 -2.49
N LEU A 211 -20.77 -1.09 -2.88
CA LEU A 211 -19.97 -0.70 -4.03
C LEU A 211 -20.77 -0.80 -5.34
N LYS A 212 -21.64 -1.81 -5.48
CA LYS A 212 -22.54 -1.94 -6.65
C LYS A 212 -23.49 -0.75 -6.77
N ASP A 213 -24.03 -0.27 -5.65
CA ASP A 213 -24.94 0.88 -5.62
C ASP A 213 -24.22 2.19 -5.97
N VAL A 214 -22.98 2.36 -5.48
CA VAL A 214 -22.13 3.51 -5.82
C VAL A 214 -21.77 3.50 -7.32
N LYS A 215 -21.38 2.34 -7.87
CA LYS A 215 -21.10 2.19 -9.31
C LYS A 215 -22.32 2.55 -10.17
N ARG A 216 -23.53 2.14 -9.77
CA ARG A 216 -24.78 2.50 -10.49
C ARG A 216 -25.00 4.02 -10.52
N THR A 217 -24.80 4.69 -9.39
CA THR A 217 -24.92 6.16 -9.29
C THR A 217 -23.89 6.86 -10.19
N ARG A 218 -22.64 6.39 -10.20
CA ARG A 218 -21.58 6.95 -11.05
C ARG A 218 -21.89 6.80 -12.54
N GLN A 219 -22.41 5.63 -12.97
CA GLN A 219 -22.83 5.41 -14.35
C GLN A 219 -23.95 6.38 -14.78
N LEU A 220 -24.88 6.70 -13.89
CA LEU A 220 -25.94 7.70 -14.15
C LEU A 220 -25.35 9.10 -14.36
N HIS A 221 -24.49 9.56 -13.46
CA HIS A 221 -23.79 10.85 -13.62
C HIS A 221 -22.97 10.89 -14.91
N ARG A 222 -22.36 9.77 -15.29
CA ARG A 222 -21.61 9.66 -16.54
C ARG A 222 -22.50 9.75 -17.78
N LYS A 223 -23.65 9.05 -17.79
CA LYS A 223 -24.63 9.15 -18.89
C LYS A 223 -25.14 10.58 -19.06
N ALA A 224 -25.33 11.31 -17.95
CA ALA A 224 -25.67 12.73 -18.00
C ALA A 224 -24.53 13.57 -18.60
N ARG A 225 -23.26 13.28 -18.27
CA ARG A 225 -22.09 13.97 -18.84
C ARG A 225 -21.88 13.71 -20.32
N LYS A 226 -22.18 12.51 -20.84
CA LYS A 226 -22.12 12.22 -22.30
C LYS A 226 -23.01 13.14 -23.14
N ARG A 227 -23.99 13.83 -22.53
CA ARG A 227 -24.86 14.80 -23.22
C ARG A 227 -24.20 16.19 -23.38
N VAL A 228 -23.06 16.45 -22.72
CA VAL A 228 -22.28 17.70 -22.83
C VAL A 228 -20.89 17.34 -23.38
N PRO A 229 -20.53 17.73 -24.62
CA PRO A 229 -19.48 17.09 -25.40
C PRO A 229 -18.10 17.71 -25.14
N TYR A 230 -17.67 17.80 -23.88
CA TYR A 230 -16.29 18.19 -23.61
C TYR A 230 -15.39 16.95 -23.65
N PRO A 231 -14.33 16.93 -24.49
CA PRO A 231 -13.40 15.82 -24.52
C PRO A 231 -12.72 15.66 -23.17
N VAL A 232 -12.54 14.41 -22.75
CA VAL A 232 -11.88 14.03 -21.50
C VAL A 232 -10.44 13.65 -21.79
N VAL A 233 -9.52 14.28 -21.07
CA VAL A 233 -8.08 14.03 -21.12
C VAL A 233 -7.64 13.44 -19.78
N ALA A 234 -7.14 12.21 -19.79
CA ALA A 234 -6.63 11.55 -18.58
C ALA A 234 -5.10 11.63 -18.53
N LEU A 235 -4.55 12.09 -17.41
CA LEU A 235 -3.12 12.05 -17.15
C LEU A 235 -2.76 10.70 -16.53
N VAL A 236 -1.86 9.94 -17.15
CA VAL A 236 -1.37 8.64 -16.64
C VAL A 236 0.16 8.64 -16.52
N GLY A 237 0.70 7.70 -15.74
CA GLY A 237 2.14 7.58 -15.52
C GLY A 237 2.49 7.20 -14.08
N TYR A 238 3.76 6.95 -13.84
CA TYR A 238 4.28 6.55 -12.52
C TYR A 238 4.02 7.61 -11.44
N THR A 239 3.96 7.19 -10.18
CA THR A 239 3.97 8.10 -9.03
C THR A 239 5.17 9.04 -9.11
N ASN A 240 5.00 10.28 -8.63
CA ASN A 240 6.00 11.34 -8.71
C ASN A 240 6.44 11.78 -10.13
N ALA A 241 5.86 11.25 -11.21
CA ALA A 241 6.15 11.73 -12.57
C ALA A 241 5.71 13.18 -12.87
N GLY A 242 5.12 13.90 -11.89
CA GLY A 242 4.65 15.28 -12.05
C GLY A 242 3.22 15.42 -12.58
N LYS A 243 2.41 14.34 -12.59
CA LYS A 243 0.99 14.37 -13.02
C LYS A 243 0.17 15.47 -12.33
N SER A 244 0.14 15.47 -11.00
CA SER A 244 -0.61 16.46 -10.21
C SER A 244 -0.04 17.88 -10.34
N THR A 245 1.27 18.01 -10.56
CA THR A 245 1.92 19.31 -10.82
C THR A 245 1.46 19.87 -12.17
N LEU A 246 1.45 19.05 -13.23
CA LEU A 246 0.95 19.42 -14.54
C LEU A 246 -0.55 19.75 -14.48
N PHE A 247 -1.33 18.92 -13.78
CA PHE A 247 -2.75 19.14 -13.55
C PHE A 247 -3.02 20.50 -12.92
N ASN A 248 -2.33 20.84 -11.83
CA ASN A 248 -2.49 22.12 -11.14
C ASN A 248 -2.17 23.31 -12.03
N ARG A 249 -1.08 23.21 -12.81
CA ARG A 249 -0.66 24.27 -13.72
C ARG A 249 -1.70 24.51 -14.82
N LEU A 250 -2.25 23.45 -15.41
CA LEU A 250 -3.25 23.55 -16.47
C LEU A 250 -4.63 24.00 -15.98
N THR A 251 -4.99 23.64 -14.75
CA THR A 251 -6.33 23.90 -14.20
C THR A 251 -6.38 25.14 -13.30
N LYS A 252 -5.23 25.75 -12.99
CA LYS A 252 -5.05 26.75 -11.92
C LYS A 252 -5.62 26.29 -10.57
N ALA A 253 -5.76 24.97 -10.38
CA ALA A 253 -6.28 24.39 -9.16
C ALA A 253 -5.17 24.29 -8.09
N LYS A 254 -5.59 24.21 -6.83
CA LYS A 254 -4.73 23.89 -5.70
C LYS A 254 -4.93 22.43 -5.27
N VAL A 255 -4.79 21.47 -6.19
CA VAL A 255 -4.75 20.05 -5.82
C VAL A 255 -3.45 19.79 -5.08
N LYS A 256 -3.49 18.92 -4.08
CA LYS A 256 -2.34 18.61 -3.24
C LYS A 256 -1.29 17.85 -4.07
N ALA A 257 -0.21 18.51 -4.44
CA ALA A 257 0.98 17.88 -5.04
C ALA A 257 2.06 17.83 -3.97
N GLU A 258 2.39 16.63 -3.49
CA GLU A 258 3.49 16.38 -2.57
C GLU A 258 4.43 15.36 -3.20
N ASP A 259 5.73 15.44 -2.88
CA ASP A 259 6.72 14.42 -3.23
C ASP A 259 6.53 13.19 -2.33
N LYS A 260 5.44 12.47 -2.57
CA LYS A 260 5.04 11.24 -1.87
C LYS A 260 4.36 10.31 -2.85
N LEU A 261 4.67 9.01 -2.75
CA LEU A 261 3.94 8.00 -3.49
C LEU A 261 2.44 8.04 -3.15
N PHE A 262 1.62 7.83 -4.19
CA PHE A 262 0.16 7.86 -4.10
C PHE A 262 -0.44 9.13 -3.47
N ALA A 263 0.15 10.30 -3.76
CA ALA A 263 -0.41 11.59 -3.37
C ALA A 263 -1.88 11.77 -3.83
N THR A 264 -2.21 11.24 -5.01
CA THR A 264 -3.56 11.19 -5.57
C THR A 264 -4.03 9.74 -5.69
N LEU A 265 -5.18 9.42 -5.11
CA LEU A 265 -5.87 8.13 -5.27
C LEU A 265 -7.21 8.32 -5.99
N ASP A 266 -8.06 9.20 -5.45
CA ASP A 266 -9.35 9.52 -6.06
C ASP A 266 -9.17 10.41 -7.32
N PRO A 267 -9.81 10.10 -8.46
CA PRO A 267 -9.64 10.88 -9.67
C PRO A 267 -10.18 12.30 -9.49
N THR A 268 -9.42 13.30 -9.92
CA THR A 268 -9.81 14.71 -9.82
C THR A 268 -10.05 15.28 -11.21
N MET A 269 -11.30 15.67 -11.49
CA MET A 269 -11.68 16.26 -12.77
C MET A 269 -11.85 17.78 -12.66
N ARG A 270 -11.32 18.51 -13.65
CA ARG A 270 -11.52 19.97 -13.79
C ARG A 270 -11.70 20.33 -15.24
N ALA A 271 -12.60 21.29 -15.50
CA ALA A 271 -12.71 21.89 -16.82
C ALA A 271 -11.48 22.79 -17.07
N ILE A 272 -10.92 22.69 -18.26
CA ILE A 272 -9.86 23.54 -18.77
C ILE A 272 -10.32 24.16 -20.08
N GLU A 273 -9.72 25.30 -20.41
CA GLU A 273 -9.87 25.93 -21.72
C GLU A 273 -8.54 25.80 -22.46
N THR A 274 -8.59 25.25 -23.66
CA THR A 274 -7.42 25.12 -24.52
C THR A 274 -7.04 26.48 -25.13
N PRO A 275 -5.80 26.66 -25.61
CA PRO A 275 -5.42 27.89 -26.32
C PRO A 275 -6.30 28.22 -27.54
N SER A 276 -6.99 27.20 -28.09
CA SER A 276 -7.95 27.35 -29.20
C SER A 276 -9.36 27.80 -28.78
N GLY A 277 -9.60 28.09 -27.49
CA GLY A 277 -10.91 28.46 -26.93
C GLY A 277 -11.87 27.28 -26.70
N LYS A 278 -11.47 26.04 -27.06
CA LYS A 278 -12.28 24.84 -26.78
C LYS A 278 -12.15 24.42 -25.32
N LYS A 279 -13.25 24.02 -24.71
CA LYS A 279 -13.29 23.45 -23.36
C LYS A 279 -13.01 21.95 -23.40
N ALA A 280 -12.25 21.47 -22.43
CA ALA A 280 -11.97 20.05 -22.20
C ALA A 280 -12.04 19.74 -20.70
N ILE A 281 -12.16 18.47 -20.34
CA ILE A 281 -12.08 18.02 -18.95
C ILE A 281 -10.73 17.34 -18.77
N LEU A 282 -9.91 17.86 -17.86
CA LEU A 282 -8.67 17.20 -17.45
C LEU A 282 -8.96 16.35 -16.21
N SER A 283 -8.44 15.12 -16.20
CA SER A 283 -8.54 14.17 -15.08
C SER A 283 -7.15 13.81 -14.57
N ASP A 284 -6.88 14.09 -13.29
CA ASP A 284 -5.70 13.55 -12.57
C ASP A 284 -6.05 12.16 -12.05
N THR A 285 -5.18 11.18 -12.31
CA THR A 285 -5.41 9.77 -11.98
C THR A 285 -4.38 9.29 -10.96
N VAL A 286 -4.59 8.08 -10.43
CA VAL A 286 -3.63 7.46 -9.53
C VAL A 286 -2.32 7.15 -10.26
N GLY A 287 -1.19 7.35 -9.58
CA GLY A 287 0.11 6.96 -10.14
C GLY A 287 0.34 5.46 -10.11
N PHE A 288 0.94 4.94 -11.17
CA PHE A 288 1.45 3.56 -11.17
C PHE A 288 2.73 3.45 -10.34
N ILE A 289 2.99 2.24 -9.86
CA ILE A 289 4.22 1.84 -9.19
C ILE A 289 4.68 0.53 -9.80
N SER A 290 5.95 0.16 -9.59
CA SER A 290 6.43 -1.13 -10.04
C SER A 290 5.69 -2.27 -9.33
N GLN A 291 5.51 -3.41 -10.00
CA GLN A 291 5.01 -4.66 -9.38
C GLN A 291 3.72 -4.48 -8.57
N LEU A 292 2.74 -3.79 -9.13
CA LEU A 292 1.47 -3.51 -8.45
C LEU A 292 0.71 -4.84 -8.19
N PRO A 293 0.42 -5.19 -6.92
CA PRO A 293 -0.25 -6.45 -6.59
C PRO A 293 -1.63 -6.59 -7.26
N HIS A 294 -1.92 -7.78 -7.81
CA HIS A 294 -3.22 -8.06 -8.46
C HIS A 294 -4.42 -7.82 -7.54
N GLU A 295 -4.27 -8.08 -6.24
CA GLU A 295 -5.31 -7.85 -5.23
C GLU A 295 -5.76 -6.37 -5.20
N LEU A 296 -4.85 -5.46 -5.51
CA LEU A 296 -5.10 -4.02 -5.49
C LEU A 296 -5.70 -3.49 -6.78
N VAL A 297 -5.59 -4.21 -7.90
CA VAL A 297 -6.25 -3.82 -9.16
C VAL A 297 -7.75 -3.61 -8.96
N SER A 298 -8.37 -4.40 -8.06
CA SER A 298 -9.78 -4.22 -7.70
C SER A 298 -10.07 -2.89 -6.99
N ALA A 299 -9.13 -2.39 -6.18
CA ALA A 299 -9.22 -1.10 -5.50
C ALA A 299 -9.01 0.09 -6.45
N PHE A 300 -8.26 -0.11 -7.54
CA PHE A 300 -8.06 0.90 -8.59
C PHE A 300 -9.08 0.80 -9.73
N GLN A 301 -9.94 -0.21 -9.75
CA GLN A 301 -10.80 -0.45 -10.91
C GLN A 301 -11.65 0.77 -11.26
N ALA A 302 -12.16 1.47 -10.24
CA ALA A 302 -12.92 2.71 -10.45
C ALA A 302 -12.08 3.85 -11.04
N THR A 303 -10.80 3.93 -10.70
CA THR A 303 -9.91 4.99 -11.15
C THR A 303 -9.39 4.69 -12.56
N LEU A 304 -9.12 3.42 -12.85
CA LEU A 304 -8.75 2.92 -14.19
C LEU A 304 -9.93 2.95 -15.17
N GLU A 305 -11.16 2.70 -14.72
CA GLU A 305 -12.37 2.84 -15.55
C GLU A 305 -12.45 4.25 -16.17
N GLU A 306 -12.04 5.30 -15.47
CA GLU A 306 -12.03 6.67 -16.03
C GLU A 306 -10.94 6.88 -17.09
N VAL A 307 -9.81 6.19 -16.97
CA VAL A 307 -8.70 6.25 -17.95
C VAL A 307 -9.09 5.57 -19.25
N VAL A 308 -9.70 4.38 -19.16
CA VAL A 308 -10.16 3.59 -20.33
C VAL A 308 -11.18 4.36 -21.17
N GLU A 309 -11.87 5.30 -20.54
CA GLU A 309 -12.97 6.04 -21.14
C GLU A 309 -12.59 7.45 -21.60
N ALA A 310 -11.35 7.85 -21.35
CA ALA A 310 -10.83 9.14 -21.80
C ALA A 310 -10.70 9.15 -23.32
N ASP A 311 -11.05 10.29 -23.93
CA ASP A 311 -10.86 10.49 -25.37
C ASP A 311 -9.37 10.61 -25.71
N ILE A 312 -8.58 11.14 -24.76
CA ILE A 312 -7.14 11.30 -24.89
C ILE A 312 -6.46 10.84 -23.60
N ILE A 313 -5.45 9.98 -23.75
CA ILE A 313 -4.56 9.59 -22.67
C ILE A 313 -3.24 10.33 -22.85
N VAL A 314 -2.83 11.07 -21.82
CA VAL A 314 -1.55 11.78 -21.77
C VAL A 314 -0.64 11.04 -20.79
N HIS A 315 0.35 10.34 -21.34
CA HIS A 315 1.37 9.67 -20.55
C HIS A 315 2.44 10.68 -20.10
N VAL A 316 2.39 11.05 -18.83
CA VAL A 316 3.36 11.92 -18.17
C VAL A 316 4.53 11.09 -17.67
N ARG A 317 5.74 11.42 -18.11
CA ARG A 317 6.99 10.72 -17.77
C ARG A 317 7.96 11.67 -17.11
N ASP A 318 8.66 11.19 -16.08
CA ASP A 318 9.78 11.91 -15.50
C ASP A 318 11.01 11.76 -16.42
N ALA A 319 11.45 12.87 -16.99
CA ALA A 319 12.60 12.90 -17.90
C ALA A 319 13.94 12.64 -17.19
N ALA A 320 14.02 12.91 -15.89
CA ALA A 320 15.23 12.77 -15.08
C ALA A 320 15.39 11.38 -14.45
N HIS A 321 14.33 10.56 -14.47
CA HIS A 321 14.35 9.23 -13.87
C HIS A 321 15.24 8.26 -14.69
N ALA A 322 16.12 7.53 -14.03
CA ALA A 322 17.04 6.60 -14.69
C ALA A 322 16.30 5.43 -15.38
N ASP A 323 15.26 4.87 -14.74
CA ASP A 323 14.41 3.81 -15.32
C ASP A 323 13.28 4.31 -16.23
N ARG A 324 13.37 5.52 -16.78
CA ARG A 324 12.29 6.14 -17.59
C ARG A 324 11.81 5.28 -18.76
N ASP A 325 12.68 4.48 -19.37
CA ASP A 325 12.31 3.60 -20.49
C ASP A 325 11.63 2.31 -20.02
N ALA A 326 12.05 1.74 -18.88
CA ALA A 326 11.33 0.63 -18.25
C ALA A 326 9.93 1.06 -17.80
N GLN A 327 9.82 2.24 -17.17
CA GLN A 327 8.54 2.83 -16.78
C GLN A 327 7.61 3.09 -17.98
N LYS A 328 8.18 3.46 -19.14
CA LYS A 328 7.40 3.64 -20.38
C LYS A 328 6.79 2.34 -20.88
N SER A 329 7.53 1.23 -20.79
CA SER A 329 7.06 -0.06 -21.26
C SER A 329 6.00 -0.68 -20.36
N ASP A 330 5.96 -0.28 -19.08
CA ASP A 330 5.04 -0.81 -18.07
C ASP A 330 3.65 -0.13 -18.07
N VAL A 331 3.57 1.14 -18.49
CA VAL A 331 2.33 1.97 -18.54
C VAL A 331 1.82 2.15 -19.95
#